data_AF-A0A2E5D2Y7-F1
#
_entry.id   AF-A0A2E5D2Y7-F1
#
_cell.length_a   1.000
_cell.length_b   1.000
_cell.length_c   1.000
_cell.angle_alpha   90.00
_cell.angle_beta   90.00
_cell.angle_gamma   90.00
#
_symmetry.space_group_name_H-M   'P 1'
#
loop_
_entity.id
_entity.type
_entity.pdbx_description
1 polymer ?
#
loop_
_entity_poly.entity_id
_entity_poly.type
_entity_poly.pdbx_seq_one_letter_code
_entity_poly.pdbx_strand_id
1 'polypeptide(L)'
;MRNLCFLCSAALIILGLVGYLGWEAIGASKQSVTALIPAFIGLPMLLGGLVALKSTMAGMHIAVLFSALGALAGLGRVIPTVIEGGFSGPGSVLIAIMTAICLFFTVMAIRSFRAARRNREASA
;
A
#
# COMPACT_ATOMS: atom_id res chain seq x y z
N MET A 1 -13.15 8.79 -0.45
CA MET A 1 -12.39 7.52 -0.52
C MET A 1 -11.52 7.38 -1.78
N ARG A 2 -12.03 7.73 -2.98
CA ARG A 2 -11.24 7.71 -4.23
C ARG A 2 -9.93 8.51 -4.17
N ASN A 3 -9.97 9.74 -3.66
CA ASN A 3 -8.75 10.58 -3.55
C ASN A 3 -7.67 9.93 -2.67
N LEU A 4 -8.07 9.26 -1.58
CA LEU A 4 -7.16 8.51 -0.72
C LEU A 4 -6.50 7.34 -1.48
N CYS A 5 -7.27 6.64 -2.31
CA CYS A 5 -6.75 5.54 -3.14
C CYS A 5 -5.69 6.05 -4.13
N PHE A 6 -5.98 7.13 -4.86
CA PHE A 6 -5.01 7.75 -5.78
C PHE A 6 -3.75 8.24 -5.04
N LEU A 7 -3.91 8.89 -3.89
CA LEU A 7 -2.78 9.39 -3.11
C LEU A 7 -1.91 8.25 -2.58
N CYS A 8 -2.50 7.22 -1.96
CA CYS A 8 -1.74 6.09 -1.41
C CYS A 8 -1.08 5.26 -2.51
N SER A 9 -1.77 5.02 -3.63
CA SER A 9 -1.21 4.27 -4.77
C SER A 9 -0.07 5.05 -5.44
N ALA A 10 -0.22 6.36 -5.66
CA ALA A 10 0.87 7.21 -6.14
C ALA A 10 2.06 7.24 -5.17
N ALA A 11 1.80 7.36 -3.86
CA ALA A 11 2.85 7.33 -2.84
C ALA A 11 3.63 6.01 -2.87
N LEU A 12 2.96 4.86 -3.03
CA LEU A 12 3.59 3.55 -3.14
C LEU A 12 4.44 3.41 -4.41
N ILE A 13 3.97 3.94 -5.54
CA ILE A 13 4.73 3.96 -6.80
C ILE A 13 5.97 4.82 -6.66
N ILE A 14 5.83 6.03 -6.11
CA ILE A 14 6.95 6.95 -5.86
C ILE A 14 7.95 6.30 -4.90
N LEU A 15 7.48 5.67 -3.82
CA LEU A 15 8.32 4.98 -2.86
C LEU A 15 9.15 3.86 -3.52
N GLY A 16 8.54 3.06 -4.39
CA GLY A 16 9.26 2.01 -5.13
C GLY A 16 10.27 2.56 -6.14
N LEU A 17 9.93 3.65 -6.83
CA LEU A 17 10.84 4.33 -7.75
C LEU A 17 12.02 4.98 -7.02
N VAL A 18 11.77 5.67 -5.92
CA VAL A 18 12.80 6.27 -5.05
C VAL A 18 13.68 5.17 -4.46
N GLY A 19 13.11 4.06 -4.03
CA GLY A 19 13.87 2.91 -3.54
C GLY A 19 14.80 2.29 -4.57
N TYR A 20 14.38 2.27 -5.85
CA TYR A 20 15.17 1.67 -6.93
C TYR A 20 16.18 2.64 -7.56
N LEU A 21 15.78 3.88 -7.85
CA LEU A 21 16.61 4.88 -8.52
C LEU A 21 17.47 5.67 -7.53
N GLY A 22 16.92 5.96 -6.35
CA GLY A 22 17.60 6.68 -5.28
C GLY A 22 18.43 5.79 -4.37
N TRP A 23 18.77 4.56 -4.78
CA TRP A 23 19.47 3.56 -3.97
C TRP A 23 20.75 4.11 -3.31
N GLU A 24 21.49 4.96 -4.00
CA GLU A 24 22.68 5.65 -3.48
C GLU A 24 22.32 6.69 -2.38
N ALA A 25 21.24 7.44 -2.57
CA ALA A 25 20.76 8.45 -1.62
C ALA A 25 20.16 7.85 -0.33
N ILE A 26 19.61 6.64 -0.40
CA ILE A 26 19.10 5.91 0.77
C ILE A 26 20.18 5.03 1.44
N GLY A 27 21.45 5.15 1.03
CA GLY A 27 22.57 4.42 1.61
C GLY A 27 22.55 2.92 1.33
N ALA A 28 21.88 2.48 0.27
CA ALA A 28 21.91 1.09 -0.15
C ALA A 28 23.22 0.80 -0.90
N SER A 29 23.89 -0.31 -0.56
CA SER A 29 25.16 -0.68 -1.20
C SER A 29 25.02 -1.12 -2.67
N LYS A 30 23.80 -1.47 -3.10
CA LYS A 30 23.51 -1.87 -4.48
C LYS A 30 22.07 -1.55 -4.86
N GLN A 31 21.86 -1.37 -6.16
CA GLN A 31 20.53 -1.32 -6.73
C GLN A 31 19.83 -2.67 -6.53
N SER A 32 18.63 -2.65 -5.92
CA SER A 32 17.87 -3.86 -5.63
C SER A 32 16.52 -3.83 -6.32
N VAL A 33 16.24 -4.85 -7.14
CA VAL A 33 14.92 -5.02 -7.77
C VAL A 33 13.81 -5.21 -6.74
N THR A 34 14.14 -5.72 -5.54
CA THR A 34 13.18 -5.83 -4.44
C THR A 34 12.67 -4.47 -3.91
N ALA A 35 13.38 -3.37 -4.20
CA ALA A 35 12.90 -2.03 -3.86
C ALA A 35 11.68 -1.61 -4.69
N LEU A 36 11.38 -2.27 -5.82
CA LEU A 36 10.17 -2.01 -6.61
C LEU A 36 8.90 -2.68 -6.07
N ILE A 37 9.00 -3.55 -5.06
CA ILE A 37 7.81 -4.24 -4.49
C ILE A 37 6.67 -3.26 -4.14
N PRO A 38 6.92 -2.09 -3.50
CA PRO A 38 5.88 -1.10 -3.23
C PRO A 38 5.19 -0.59 -4.51
N ALA A 39 5.95 -0.36 -5.60
CA ALA A 39 5.39 0.07 -6.88
C ALA A 39 4.55 -1.04 -7.54
N PHE A 40 4.98 -2.31 -7.45
CA PHE A 40 4.20 -3.45 -7.93
C PHE A 40 2.87 -3.63 -7.21
N ILE A 41 2.77 -3.24 -5.94
CA ILE A 41 1.49 -3.20 -5.19
C ILE A 41 0.70 -1.93 -5.55
N GLY A 42 1.39 -0.79 -5.65
CA GLY A 42 0.76 0.50 -5.96
C GLY A 42 0.10 0.55 -7.34
N LEU A 43 0.66 -0.12 -8.35
CA LEU A 43 0.15 -0.15 -9.72
C LEU A 43 -1.26 -0.77 -9.83
N PRO A 44 -1.54 -2.01 -9.37
CA PRO A 44 -2.88 -2.58 -9.39
C PRO A 44 -3.84 -1.82 -8.45
N MET A 45 -3.33 -1.22 -7.38
CA MET A 45 -4.14 -0.34 -6.53
C MET A 45 -4.62 0.91 -7.28
N LEU A 46 -3.74 1.52 -8.09
CA LEU A 46 -4.06 2.66 -8.97
C LEU A 46 -5.06 2.25 -10.06
N LEU A 47 -4.87 1.07 -10.67
CA LEU A 47 -5.82 0.52 -11.64
C LEU A 47 -7.20 0.30 -11.01
N GLY A 48 -7.27 -0.20 -9.78
CA GLY A 48 -8.53 -0.28 -9.02
C GLY A 48 -9.18 1.10 -8.83
N GLY A 49 -8.39 2.13 -8.54
CA GLY A 49 -8.84 3.52 -8.48
C GLY A 49 -9.40 4.06 -9.80
N LEU A 50 -8.77 3.71 -10.94
CA LEU A 50 -9.27 4.04 -12.29
C LEU A 50 -10.58 3.32 -12.61
N VAL A 51 -10.69 2.02 -12.27
CA VAL A 51 -11.94 1.27 -12.42
C VAL A 51 -13.05 1.87 -11.55
N ALA A 52 -12.70 2.43 -10.38
CA ALA A 52 -13.65 3.13 -9.50
C ALA A 52 -14.21 4.43 -10.11
N LEU A 53 -13.67 4.93 -11.23
CA LEU A 53 -14.29 6.00 -12.01
C LEU A 53 -15.59 5.56 -12.69
N LYS A 54 -15.63 4.31 -13.17
CA LYS A 54 -16.78 3.72 -13.88
C LYS A 54 -17.66 2.89 -12.95
N SER A 55 -17.06 2.12 -12.04
CA SER A 55 -17.76 1.31 -11.03
C SER A 55 -17.07 1.44 -9.68
N THR A 56 -17.58 2.34 -8.85
CA THR A 56 -17.02 2.63 -7.52
C THR A 56 -16.95 1.38 -6.64
N MET A 57 -17.96 0.49 -6.70
CA MET A 57 -17.99 -0.73 -5.88
C MET A 57 -16.87 -1.69 -6.29
N ALA A 58 -16.77 -2.05 -7.58
CA ALA A 58 -15.79 -3.02 -8.04
C ALA A 58 -14.36 -2.49 -7.92
N GLY A 59 -14.11 -1.25 -8.36
CA GLY A 59 -12.77 -0.66 -8.33
C GLY A 59 -12.21 -0.51 -6.91
N MET A 60 -13.04 -0.11 -5.95
CA MET A 60 -12.59 0.03 -4.56
C MET A 60 -12.36 -1.33 -3.88
N HIS A 61 -13.11 -2.38 -4.21
CA HIS A 61 -12.83 -3.73 -3.70
C HIS A 61 -11.49 -4.24 -4.23
N ILE A 62 -11.23 -4.06 -5.53
CA ILE A 62 -9.94 -4.43 -6.13
C ILE A 62 -8.79 -3.69 -5.43
N ALA A 63 -8.89 -2.37 -5.29
CA ALA A 63 -7.85 -1.57 -4.63
C ALA A 63 -7.60 -2.01 -3.18
N VAL A 64 -8.65 -2.31 -2.42
CA VAL A 64 -8.54 -2.79 -1.03
C VAL A 64 -7.95 -4.19 -0.96
N LEU A 65 -8.29 -5.09 -1.89
CA LEU A 65 -7.71 -6.43 -1.93
C LEU A 65 -6.19 -6.36 -2.14
N PHE A 66 -5.72 -5.57 -3.11
CA PHE A 66 -4.28 -5.40 -3.34
C PHE A 66 -3.58 -4.71 -2.17
N SER A 67 -4.20 -3.71 -1.56
CA SER A 67 -3.68 -3.07 -0.35
C SER A 67 -3.58 -4.04 0.83
N ALA A 68 -4.59 -4.89 1.04
CA ALA A 68 -4.60 -5.86 2.12
C ALA A 68 -3.53 -6.94 1.89
N LEU A 69 -3.37 -7.42 0.65
CA LEU A 69 -2.30 -8.34 0.28
C LEU A 69 -0.92 -7.70 0.48
N GLY A 70 -0.75 -6.43 0.09
CA GLY A 70 0.48 -5.68 0.33
C GLY A 70 0.79 -5.50 1.82
N ALA A 71 -0.22 -5.24 2.64
CA ALA A 71 -0.07 -5.17 4.10
C ALA A 71 0.33 -6.52 4.71
N LEU A 72 -0.31 -7.63 4.27
CA LEU A 72 0.02 -8.98 4.74
C LEU A 72 1.44 -9.40 4.33
N ALA A 73 1.81 -9.18 3.07
CA ALA A 73 3.14 -9.47 2.57
C ALA A 73 4.21 -8.63 3.30
N GLY A 74 3.90 -7.36 3.55
CA GLY A 74 4.73 -6.45 4.32
C GLY A 74 4.93 -6.91 5.76
N LEU A 75 3.84 -7.16 6.49
CA LEU A 75 3.88 -7.68 7.87
C LEU A 75 4.64 -9.00 7.99
N GLY A 76 4.40 -9.93 7.05
CA GLY A 76 5.10 -11.22 7.00
C GLY A 76 6.61 -11.10 6.86
N ARG A 77 7.11 -9.94 6.43
CA ARG A 77 8.55 -9.66 6.34
C ARG A 77 9.05 -8.74 7.45
N VAL A 78 8.29 -7.71 7.83
CA VAL A 78 8.69 -6.77 8.90
C VAL A 78 8.78 -7.47 10.25
N ILE A 79 7.78 -8.28 10.61
CA ILE A 79 7.71 -8.94 11.92
C ILE A 79 8.96 -9.81 12.19
N PRO A 80 9.32 -10.78 11.33
CA PRO A 80 10.51 -11.60 11.57
C PRO A 80 11.79 -10.75 11.57
N THR A 81 11.92 -9.77 10.66
CA THR A 81 13.11 -8.90 10.61
C THR A 81 13.29 -8.07 11.88
N VAL A 82 12.19 -7.64 12.53
CA VAL A 82 12.25 -6.93 13.82
C VAL A 82 12.61 -7.89 14.96
N ILE A 83 12.05 -9.09 14.99
CA ILE A 83 12.33 -10.12 16.01
C ILE A 83 13.80 -10.55 15.96
N GLU A 84 14.35 -10.72 14.76
CA GLU A 84 15.74 -11.09 14.54
C GLU A 84 16.73 -9.93 14.76
N GLY A 85 16.24 -8.72 15.07
CA GLY A 85 17.07 -7.53 15.25
C GLY A 85 17.69 -6.97 13.96
N GLY A 86 17.28 -7.48 12.79
CA GLY A 86 17.77 -7.09 11.46
C GLY A 86 17.14 -5.83 10.87
N PHE A 87 16.43 -5.04 11.67
CA PHE A 87 15.77 -3.80 11.22
C PHE A 87 16.76 -2.63 11.13
N SER A 88 17.73 -2.74 10.24
CA SER A 88 18.79 -1.72 10.07
C SER A 88 19.05 -1.36 8.60
N GLY A 89 18.51 -2.14 7.65
CA GLY A 89 18.73 -1.93 6.22
C GLY A 89 17.70 -0.98 5.56
N PRO A 90 18.09 -0.23 4.51
CA PRO A 90 17.18 0.60 3.71
C PRO A 90 15.99 -0.18 3.14
N GLY A 91 16.21 -1.45 2.77
CA GLY A 91 15.14 -2.33 2.30
C GLY A 91 14.08 -2.63 3.37
N SER A 92 14.49 -2.82 4.62
CA SER A 92 13.58 -3.04 5.75
C SER A 92 12.73 -1.80 6.02
N VAL A 93 13.31 -0.61 5.91
CA VAL A 93 12.61 0.68 6.03
C VAL A 93 11.59 0.85 4.90
N LEU A 94 11.98 0.60 3.65
CA LEU A 94 11.06 0.71 2.49
C LEU A 94 9.84 -0.22 2.63
N ILE A 95 10.07 -1.48 3.04
CA ILE A 95 9.01 -2.45 3.28
C ILE A 95 8.13 -2.02 4.46
N ALA A 96 8.70 -1.48 5.53
CA ALA A 96 7.92 -0.97 6.66
C ALA A 96 7.02 0.21 6.26
N ILE A 97 7.53 1.16 5.49
CA ILE A 97 6.75 2.30 4.98
C ILE A 97 5.62 1.80 4.07
N MET A 98 5.91 0.88 3.14
CA MET A 98 4.89 0.25 2.30
C MET A 98 3.80 -0.40 3.14
N THR A 99 4.19 -1.20 4.14
CA THR A 99 3.27 -1.90 5.05
C THR A 99 2.38 -0.91 5.79
N ALA A 100 2.94 0.19 6.28
CA ALA A 100 2.20 1.23 6.99
C ALA A 100 1.16 1.92 6.08
N ILE A 101 1.54 2.27 4.84
CA ILE A 101 0.62 2.88 3.86
C ILE A 101 -0.52 1.91 3.51
N CYS A 102 -0.20 0.64 3.24
CA CYS A 102 -1.16 -0.40 2.91
C CYS A 102 -2.12 -0.68 4.08
N LEU A 103 -1.62 -0.79 5.31
CA LEU A 103 -2.45 -0.95 6.51
C LEU A 103 -3.38 0.25 6.70
N PHE A 104 -2.83 1.46 6.62
CA PHE A 104 -3.59 2.69 6.78
C PHE A 104 -4.75 2.77 5.76
N PHE A 105 -4.46 2.52 4.48
CA PHE A 105 -5.48 2.55 3.44
C PHE A 105 -6.55 1.47 3.66
N THR A 106 -6.15 0.24 4.03
CA THR A 106 -7.07 -0.87 4.30
C THR A 106 -8.01 -0.55 5.46
N VAL A 107 -7.49 -0.03 6.58
CA VAL A 107 -8.29 0.37 7.75
C VAL A 107 -9.27 1.48 7.39
N MET A 108 -8.80 2.50 6.67
CA MET A 108 -9.65 3.61 6.24
C MET A 108 -10.75 3.14 5.28
N ALA A 109 -10.46 2.19 4.39
CA ALA A 109 -11.45 1.61 3.49
C ALA A 109 -12.52 0.81 4.24
N ILE A 110 -12.13 -0.02 5.21
CA ILE A 110 -13.07 -0.76 6.07
C ILE A 110 -13.99 0.21 6.82
N ARG A 111 -13.43 1.29 7.40
CA ARG A 111 -14.22 2.34 8.07
C ARG A 111 -15.21 3.00 7.11
N SER A 112 -14.77 3.31 5.89
CA SER A 112 -15.63 3.89 4.86
C SER A 112 -16.77 2.96 4.45
N PHE A 113 -16.51 1.65 4.32
CA PHE A 113 -17.54 0.67 3.97
C PHE A 113 -18.56 0.49 5.10
N ARG A 114 -18.11 0.43 6.37
CA ARG A 114 -19.02 0.38 7.52
C ARG A 114 -19.89 1.64 7.61
N ALA A 115 -19.31 2.83 7.38
CA ALA A 115 -20.07 4.07 7.37
C ALA A 115 -21.12 4.09 6.24
N ALA A 116 -20.76 3.64 5.04
CA ALA A 116 -21.70 3.54 3.93
C ALA A 116 -22.85 2.56 4.21
N ARG A 117 -22.58 1.41 4.86
CA ARG A 117 -23.62 0.46 5.29
C ARG A 117 -24.57 1.08 6.32
N ARG A 118 -24.01 1.70 7.36
CA ARG A 118 -24.81 2.34 8.42
C ARG A 118 -25.73 3.44 7.87
N ASN A 119 -25.24 4.25 6.94
CA ASN A 119 -26.07 5.30 6.33
C ASN A 119 -27.21 4.72 5.49
N ARG A 120 -27.03 3.56 4.84
CA ARG A 120 -28.12 2.87 4.14
C ARG A 120 -29.17 2.34 5.10
N GLU A 121 -28.74 1.77 6.23
CA GLU A 121 -29.65 1.26 7.27
C GLU A 121 -30.42 2.38 7.98
N ALA A 122 -29.80 3.55 8.18
CA ALA A 122 -30.46 4.71 8.80
C ALA A 122 -31.40 5.48 7.84
N SER A 123 -31.31 5.21 6.53
CA SER A 123 -32.13 5.85 5.50
C SER A 123 -33.21 4.92 4.92
N ALA A 124 -33.32 3.70 5.46
CA ALA A 124 -34.31 2.68 5.09
C ALA A 124 -35.36 2.56 6.19
#